data_AF-A0A6G0N4C1-F1
#
_entry.id   AF-A0A6G0N4C1-F1
#
_cell.length_a   1.000
_cell.length_b   1.000
_cell.length_c   1.000
_cell.angle_alpha   90.00
_cell.angle_beta   90.00
_cell.angle_gamma   90.00
#
_symmetry.space_group_name_H-M   'P 1'
#
loop_
_entity.id
_entity.type
_entity.pdbx_description
1 polymer ?
#
loop_
_entity_poly.entity_id
_entity_poly.type
_entity_poly.pdbx_seq_one_letter_code
_entity_poly.pdbx_strand_id
1 'polypeptide(L)'
;MSAFPPIKLTYFAAAGRAEVPRLIFYIGGVPFQDIRINHDQFKAMKDSLPLGQLPILEVDGEVFTQSHAITRYAGRLAGLYPVSVPYLALKIDELLNVMGEVEEKMGPSFRESDADKKKAMREELATAMLPRYAGRIEARLEKMKQIPAFTSEDVHVHEVVLYSWVKSMRAGYIDFIPTSVLDGYKLLNETFEKVSNHPKVKEWYTLQHNAPKLKLTYVPHPGRGEPIRLAFFIGGVEFEDERISREELANRKPSLPFNQLPVLEVDGEVIAQSLAILRYAGTLSGLYPATDAVAAYRIDELFALLDDMFNFPLWGASFREKDAEKQLAMRAELASGMIAKTLGFLESRIIKNKGPYAAGPTLTVADLAIYGVLLGFKKGTPGIPTTIADSYTNLQRVFEQVKEHPKVVEWDTAHNQ
;
A
#
# COMPACT_ATOMS: atom_id res chain seq x y z
N MET A 1 -18.09 -7.75 13.37
CA MET A 1 -16.69 -7.46 13.72
C MET A 1 -15.82 -8.23 12.75
N SER A 2 -14.75 -7.62 12.22
CA SER A 2 -13.77 -8.33 11.39
C SER A 2 -13.22 -9.53 12.16
N ALA A 3 -12.97 -10.65 11.47
CA ALA A 3 -12.35 -11.83 12.09
C ALA A 3 -10.91 -11.57 12.55
N PHE A 4 -10.29 -10.50 12.05
CA PHE A 4 -8.92 -10.12 12.37
C PHE A 4 -8.86 -8.65 12.83
N PRO A 5 -7.97 -8.31 13.78
CA PRO A 5 -7.67 -6.92 14.09
C PRO A 5 -7.03 -6.22 12.88
N PRO A 6 -7.09 -4.89 12.77
CA PRO A 6 -6.23 -4.12 11.88
C PRO A 6 -4.75 -4.43 12.14
N ILE A 7 -4.05 -4.88 11.10
CA ILE A 7 -2.63 -5.26 11.15
C ILE A 7 -1.85 -4.46 10.12
N LYS A 8 -0.71 -3.87 10.53
CA LYS A 8 0.26 -3.24 9.63
C LYS A 8 1.64 -3.81 9.86
N LEU A 9 2.30 -4.30 8.82
CA LEU A 9 3.68 -4.78 8.87
C LEU A 9 4.57 -3.76 8.17
N THR A 10 5.51 -3.15 8.90
CA THR A 10 6.43 -2.15 8.34
C THR A 10 7.85 -2.73 8.20
N TYR A 11 8.41 -2.65 6.99
CA TYR A 11 9.80 -3.03 6.70
C TYR A 11 10.34 -2.29 5.48
N PHE A 12 11.61 -2.51 5.14
CA PHE A 12 12.14 -2.05 3.86
C PHE A 12 11.41 -2.69 2.66
N ALA A 13 11.52 -2.06 1.49
CA ALA A 13 11.13 -2.62 0.20
C ALA A 13 12.09 -3.76 -0.25
N ALA A 14 12.24 -4.74 0.63
CA ALA A 14 13.05 -5.94 0.47
C ALA A 14 12.38 -7.11 1.19
N ALA A 15 12.72 -8.33 0.80
CA ALA A 15 12.28 -9.54 1.50
C ALA A 15 12.77 -9.51 2.96
N GLY A 16 14.08 -9.68 3.15
CA GLY A 16 14.75 -9.63 4.45
C GLY A 16 13.99 -10.38 5.55
N ARG A 17 13.97 -9.82 6.77
CA ARG A 17 13.30 -10.43 7.92
C ARG A 17 11.76 -10.34 7.89
N ALA A 18 11.18 -9.56 6.98
CA ALA A 18 9.73 -9.40 6.87
C ALA A 18 9.07 -10.35 5.86
N GLU A 19 9.85 -11.03 5.01
CA GLU A 19 9.28 -11.95 4.00
C GLU A 19 8.51 -13.10 4.62
N VAL A 20 9.04 -13.67 5.72
CA VAL A 20 8.41 -14.79 6.41
C VAL A 20 7.01 -14.42 6.94
N PRO A 21 6.83 -13.35 7.75
CA PRO A 21 5.48 -13.00 8.21
C PRO A 21 4.55 -12.56 7.08
N ARG A 22 5.05 -11.92 6.00
CA ARG A 22 4.23 -11.61 4.81
C ARG A 22 3.63 -12.87 4.19
N LEU A 23 4.48 -13.87 3.91
CA LEU A 23 4.05 -15.15 3.34
C LEU A 23 3.06 -15.86 4.25
N ILE A 24 3.30 -15.87 5.57
CA ILE A 24 2.41 -16.52 6.53
C ILE A 24 1.03 -15.87 6.56
N PHE A 25 0.95 -14.53 6.65
CA PHE A 25 -0.33 -13.82 6.58
C PHE A 25 -1.06 -14.13 5.26
N TYR A 26 -0.33 -14.11 4.14
CA TYR A 26 -0.91 -14.35 2.83
C TYR A 26 -1.41 -15.80 2.63
N ILE A 27 -0.63 -16.80 3.06
CA ILE A 27 -1.03 -18.21 3.04
C ILE A 27 -2.31 -18.42 3.87
N GLY A 28 -2.38 -17.82 5.06
CA GLY A 28 -3.53 -17.94 5.96
C GLY A 28 -4.73 -17.07 5.61
N GLY A 29 -4.67 -16.26 4.54
CA GLY A 29 -5.74 -15.32 4.20
C GLY A 29 -5.98 -14.24 5.26
N VAL A 30 -4.97 -13.91 6.06
CA VAL A 30 -5.03 -12.87 7.09
C VAL A 30 -4.83 -11.50 6.42
N PRO A 31 -5.82 -10.60 6.43
CA PRO A 31 -5.66 -9.27 5.85
C PRO A 31 -4.68 -8.44 6.68
N PHE A 32 -3.72 -7.82 6.01
CA PHE A 32 -2.75 -6.91 6.62
C PHE A 32 -2.32 -5.82 5.63
N GLN A 33 -1.83 -4.69 6.14
CA GLN A 33 -1.19 -3.65 5.35
C GLN A 33 0.33 -3.88 5.32
N ASP A 34 0.91 -4.09 4.13
CA ASP A 34 2.37 -4.22 3.94
C ASP A 34 2.99 -2.84 3.66
N ILE A 35 3.49 -2.19 4.71
CA ILE A 35 4.11 -0.87 4.62
C ILE A 35 5.58 -1.03 4.30
N ARG A 36 5.98 -0.58 3.11
CA ARG A 36 7.36 -0.66 2.62
C ARG A 36 7.99 0.72 2.58
N ILE A 37 9.07 0.90 3.34
CA ILE A 37 9.73 2.19 3.47
C ILE A 37 11.15 2.18 2.90
N ASN A 38 11.64 3.35 2.49
CA ASN A 38 13.02 3.55 2.08
C ASN A 38 13.94 3.91 3.27
N HIS A 39 15.24 4.07 3.00
CA HIS A 39 16.22 4.36 4.05
C HIS A 39 16.05 5.74 4.70
N ASP A 40 15.58 6.74 3.97
CA ASP A 40 15.37 8.09 4.50
C ASP A 40 14.14 8.15 5.42
N GLN A 41 13.05 7.49 5.03
CA GLN A 41 11.88 7.27 5.87
C GLN A 41 12.25 6.51 7.15
N PHE A 42 13.05 5.43 7.04
CA PHE A 42 13.56 4.72 8.22
C PHE A 42 14.39 5.63 9.12
N LYS A 43 15.32 6.41 8.54
CA LYS A 43 16.17 7.35 9.29
C LYS A 43 15.34 8.38 10.04
N ALA A 44 14.27 8.90 9.43
CA ALA A 44 13.38 9.87 10.04
C ALA A 44 12.56 9.29 11.21
N MET A 45 12.18 8.02 11.15
CA MET A 45 11.35 7.39 12.19
C MET A 45 12.14 6.57 13.22
N LYS A 46 13.41 6.27 12.98
CA LYS A 46 14.21 5.29 13.75
C LYS A 46 14.14 5.53 15.26
N ASP A 47 14.31 6.77 15.70
CA ASP A 47 14.37 7.11 17.13
C ASP A 47 13.00 7.04 17.82
N SER A 48 11.90 6.97 17.05
CA SER A 48 10.54 6.75 17.57
C SER A 48 10.19 5.26 17.71
N LEU A 49 10.96 4.36 17.11
CA LEU A 49 10.68 2.93 17.14
C LEU A 49 11.09 2.31 18.49
N PRO A 50 10.30 1.37 19.06
CA PRO A 50 10.58 0.81 20.40
C PRO A 50 11.99 0.26 20.60
N LEU A 51 12.58 -0.35 19.55
CA LEU A 51 13.95 -0.89 19.56
C LEU A 51 14.85 -0.28 18.47
N GLY A 52 14.44 0.82 17.84
CA GLY A 52 15.21 1.46 16.76
C GLY A 52 15.48 0.58 15.53
N GLN A 53 14.64 -0.43 15.30
CA GLN A 53 14.85 -1.51 14.33
C GLN A 53 13.56 -1.88 13.59
N LEU A 54 13.72 -2.48 12.41
CA LEU A 54 12.67 -3.11 11.62
C LEU A 54 12.92 -4.64 11.54
N PRO A 55 11.88 -5.48 11.29
CA PRO A 55 10.47 -5.10 11.11
C PRO A 55 9.76 -4.71 12.39
N ILE A 56 8.69 -3.94 12.23
CA ILE A 56 7.68 -3.72 13.27
C ILE A 56 6.30 -4.19 12.78
N LEU A 57 5.47 -4.64 13.71
CA LEU A 57 4.09 -5.02 13.47
C LEU A 57 3.18 -4.16 14.35
N GLU A 58 2.27 -3.40 13.75
CA GLU A 58 1.21 -2.69 14.48
C GLU A 58 -0.05 -3.56 14.49
N VAL A 59 -0.62 -3.80 15.68
CA VAL A 59 -1.88 -4.54 15.88
C VAL A 59 -2.78 -3.69 16.76
N ASP A 60 -3.96 -3.31 16.29
CA ASP A 60 -4.89 -2.42 17.03
C ASP A 60 -4.22 -1.13 17.56
N GLY A 61 -3.25 -0.60 16.82
CA GLY A 61 -2.49 0.61 17.19
C GLY A 61 -1.31 0.38 18.14
N GLU A 62 -1.08 -0.84 18.63
CA GLU A 62 0.08 -1.20 19.44
C GLU A 62 1.22 -1.73 18.58
N VAL A 63 2.45 -1.23 18.81
CA VAL A 63 3.63 -1.58 18.01
C VAL A 63 4.48 -2.67 18.67
N PHE A 64 4.65 -3.77 17.96
CA PHE A 64 5.47 -4.92 18.32
C PHE A 64 6.74 -5.01 17.46
N THR A 65 7.79 -5.60 18.01
CA THR A 65 9.09 -5.77 17.36
C THR A 65 9.53 -7.23 17.38
N GLN A 66 10.72 -7.53 16.85
CA GLN A 66 11.32 -8.88 16.75
C GLN A 66 10.64 -9.77 15.71
N SER A 67 11.35 -10.04 14.60
CA SER A 67 10.83 -10.80 13.46
C SER A 67 10.29 -12.18 13.84
N HIS A 68 10.97 -12.93 14.71
CA HIS A 68 10.48 -14.25 15.15
C HIS A 68 9.25 -14.18 16.06
N ALA A 69 9.04 -13.10 16.81
CA ALA A 69 7.81 -12.88 17.56
C ALA A 69 6.64 -12.56 16.61
N ILE A 70 6.88 -11.67 15.65
CA ILE A 70 5.94 -11.30 14.58
C ILE A 70 5.55 -12.54 13.76
N THR A 71 6.52 -13.35 13.36
CA THR A 71 6.33 -14.61 12.63
C THR A 71 5.45 -15.61 13.39
N ARG A 72 5.66 -15.77 14.70
CA ARG A 72 4.79 -16.62 15.53
C ARG A 72 3.37 -16.06 15.60
N TYR A 73 3.22 -14.76 15.82
CA TYR A 73 1.89 -14.12 15.85
C TYR A 73 1.15 -14.31 14.52
N ALA A 74 1.81 -14.06 13.40
CA ALA A 74 1.28 -14.31 12.06
C ALA A 74 0.86 -15.77 11.90
N GLY A 75 1.69 -16.72 12.34
CA GLY A 75 1.40 -18.15 12.27
C GLY A 75 0.18 -18.55 13.09
N ARG A 76 -0.06 -17.91 14.24
CA ARG A 76 -1.26 -18.16 15.06
C ARG A 76 -2.52 -17.68 14.36
N LEU A 77 -2.51 -16.48 13.77
CA LEU A 77 -3.66 -15.96 13.04
C LEU A 77 -3.95 -16.74 11.75
N ALA A 78 -2.89 -17.18 11.08
CA ALA A 78 -2.97 -17.95 9.83
C ALA A 78 -3.29 -19.44 10.04
N GLY A 79 -3.33 -19.93 11.28
CA GLY A 79 -3.50 -21.36 11.57
C GLY A 79 -2.30 -22.25 11.23
N LEU A 80 -1.13 -21.67 10.94
CA LEU A 80 0.10 -22.39 10.55
C LEU A 80 1.04 -22.69 11.75
N TYR A 81 0.59 -22.36 12.96
CA TYR A 81 1.31 -22.61 14.21
C TYR A 81 0.40 -23.38 15.19
N PRO A 82 0.81 -24.59 15.67
CA PRO A 82 -0.04 -25.49 16.44
C PRO A 82 -0.16 -25.05 17.91
N VAL A 83 -0.96 -24.01 18.16
CA VAL A 83 -1.13 -23.38 19.49
C VAL A 83 -1.68 -24.32 20.56
N SER A 84 -2.49 -25.31 20.17
CA SER A 84 -3.14 -26.25 21.09
C SER A 84 -2.25 -27.44 21.46
N VAL A 85 -1.06 -27.57 20.85
CA VAL A 85 -0.15 -28.69 21.07
C VAL A 85 1.25 -28.17 21.42
N PRO A 86 1.51 -27.88 22.72
CA PRO A 86 2.75 -27.24 23.18
C PRO A 86 4.03 -27.94 22.71
N TYR A 87 4.02 -29.27 22.60
CA TYR A 87 5.18 -30.03 22.11
C TYR A 87 5.51 -29.74 20.64
N LEU A 88 4.49 -29.62 19.78
CA LEU A 88 4.70 -29.27 18.36
C LEU A 88 5.16 -27.81 18.23
N ALA A 89 4.54 -26.91 18.99
CA ALA A 89 4.95 -25.51 19.07
C ALA A 89 6.43 -25.37 19.49
N LEU A 90 6.86 -26.13 20.51
CA LEU A 90 8.26 -26.15 20.95
C LEU A 90 9.24 -26.61 19.86
N LYS A 91 8.85 -27.60 19.04
CA LYS A 91 9.68 -28.07 17.92
C LYS A 91 9.84 -27.01 16.84
N ILE A 92 8.78 -26.25 16.56
CA ILE A 92 8.83 -25.09 15.68
C ILE A 92 9.74 -24.01 16.27
N ASP A 93 9.53 -23.66 17.53
CA ASP A 93 10.29 -22.60 18.21
C ASP A 93 11.80 -22.93 18.28
N GLU A 94 12.17 -24.21 18.43
CA GLU A 94 13.56 -24.66 18.36
C GLU A 94 14.20 -24.28 17.00
N LEU A 95 13.52 -24.56 15.88
CA LEU A 95 14.03 -24.22 14.55
C LEU A 95 14.04 -22.71 14.29
N LEU A 96 13.04 -21.96 14.76
CA LEU A 96 13.01 -20.50 14.63
C LEU A 96 14.20 -19.85 15.35
N ASN A 97 14.51 -20.30 16.57
CA ASN A 97 15.66 -19.78 17.32
C ASN A 97 16.99 -20.12 16.63
N VAL A 98 17.14 -21.36 16.13
CA VAL A 98 18.34 -21.74 15.34
C VAL A 98 18.50 -20.84 14.11
N MET A 99 17.40 -20.50 13.42
CA MET A 99 17.44 -19.57 12.30
C MET A 99 17.79 -18.14 12.71
N GLY A 100 17.33 -17.70 13.89
CA GLY A 100 17.80 -16.45 14.49
C GLY A 100 19.32 -16.41 14.69
N GLU A 101 19.93 -17.50 15.16
CA GLU A 101 21.39 -17.60 15.29
C GLU A 101 22.10 -17.55 13.93
N VAL A 102 21.55 -18.21 12.90
CA VAL A 102 22.10 -18.17 11.54
C VAL A 102 22.11 -16.73 11.03
N GLU A 103 20.99 -16.02 11.15
CA GLU A 103 20.87 -14.61 10.76
C GLU A 103 21.84 -13.70 11.52
N GLU A 104 21.98 -13.91 12.84
CA GLU A 104 22.92 -13.16 13.67
C GLU A 104 24.35 -13.35 13.20
N LYS A 105 24.75 -14.59 12.89
CA LYS A 105 26.09 -14.92 12.41
C LYS A 105 26.37 -14.38 11.01
N MET A 106 25.38 -14.32 10.14
CA MET A 106 25.54 -13.71 8.82
C MET A 106 25.59 -12.18 8.89
N GLY A 107 24.90 -11.57 9.87
CA GLY A 107 24.68 -10.14 10.03
C GLY A 107 25.93 -9.24 9.92
N PRO A 108 27.08 -9.58 10.53
CA PRO A 108 28.32 -8.82 10.39
C PRO A 108 28.79 -8.66 8.94
N SER A 109 28.68 -9.71 8.11
CA SER A 109 29.15 -9.67 6.72
C SER A 109 28.36 -8.70 5.82
N PHE A 110 27.13 -8.37 6.20
CA PHE A 110 26.29 -7.39 5.50
C PHE A 110 26.66 -5.94 5.84
N ARG A 111 27.32 -5.73 6.97
CA ARG A 111 27.71 -4.40 7.49
C ARG A 111 29.18 -4.08 7.25
N GLU A 112 29.96 -5.04 6.77
CA GLU A 112 31.37 -4.84 6.43
C GLU A 112 31.53 -4.00 5.16
N SER A 113 32.37 -2.97 5.21
CA SER A 113 32.67 -2.07 4.10
C SER A 113 33.93 -2.49 3.33
N ASP A 114 34.90 -3.09 4.02
CA ASP A 114 36.15 -3.58 3.44
C ASP A 114 35.87 -4.83 2.58
N ALA A 115 36.26 -4.78 1.31
CA ALA A 115 35.95 -5.82 0.34
C ALA A 115 36.63 -7.16 0.66
N ASP A 116 37.88 -7.14 1.10
CA ASP A 116 38.67 -8.34 1.38
C ASP A 116 38.19 -9.01 2.67
N LYS A 117 37.90 -8.21 3.72
CA LYS A 117 37.29 -8.73 4.96
C LYS A 117 35.91 -9.31 4.70
N LYS A 118 35.06 -8.61 3.93
CA LYS A 118 33.73 -9.10 3.56
C LYS A 118 33.82 -10.43 2.84
N LYS A 119 34.74 -10.56 1.87
CA LYS A 119 34.99 -11.80 1.15
C LYS A 119 35.39 -12.92 2.11
N ALA A 120 36.41 -12.70 2.95
CA ALA A 120 36.87 -13.70 3.91
C ALA A 120 35.76 -14.16 4.87
N MET A 121 34.97 -13.22 5.41
CA MET A 121 33.83 -13.53 6.26
C MET A 121 32.80 -14.41 5.54
N ARG A 122 32.44 -14.08 4.29
CA ARG A 122 31.43 -14.82 3.53
C ARG A 122 31.93 -16.19 3.07
N GLU A 123 33.22 -16.32 2.76
CA GLU A 123 33.86 -17.63 2.51
C GLU A 123 33.84 -18.52 3.75
N GLU A 124 34.10 -17.97 4.95
CA GLU A 124 33.97 -18.71 6.21
C GLU A 124 32.49 -19.12 6.48
N LEU A 125 31.55 -18.20 6.22
CA LEU A 125 30.13 -18.52 6.31
C LEU A 125 29.75 -19.67 5.37
N ALA A 126 30.23 -19.64 4.13
CA ALA A 126 29.94 -20.64 3.10
C ALA A 126 30.56 -22.01 3.39
N THR A 127 31.80 -22.05 3.89
CA THR A 127 32.56 -23.29 4.04
C THR A 127 32.41 -23.95 5.40
N ALA A 128 32.07 -23.18 6.45
CA ALA A 128 31.99 -23.69 7.82
C ALA A 128 30.63 -23.46 8.47
N MET A 129 30.17 -22.20 8.54
CA MET A 129 28.98 -21.85 9.35
C MET A 129 27.70 -22.44 8.76
N LEU A 130 27.39 -22.13 7.49
CA LEU A 130 26.17 -22.58 6.82
C LEU A 130 26.09 -24.12 6.76
N PRO A 131 27.14 -24.86 6.35
CA PRO A 131 27.09 -26.31 6.33
C PRO A 131 26.84 -26.94 7.71
N ARG A 132 27.44 -26.37 8.77
CA ARG A 132 27.24 -26.83 10.15
C ARG A 132 25.78 -26.65 10.59
N TYR A 133 25.17 -25.50 10.32
CA TYR A 133 23.78 -25.25 10.71
C TYR A 133 22.80 -26.06 9.85
N ALA A 134 23.02 -26.14 8.54
CA ALA A 134 22.20 -26.94 7.63
C ALA A 134 22.19 -28.43 8.03
N GLY A 135 23.35 -29.00 8.37
CA GLY A 135 23.43 -30.39 8.84
C GLY A 135 22.72 -30.64 10.19
N ARG A 136 22.72 -29.64 11.08
CA ARG A 136 21.97 -29.71 12.35
C ARG A 136 20.48 -29.60 12.14
N ILE A 137 20.05 -28.73 11.22
CA ILE A 137 18.64 -28.58 10.85
C ILE A 137 18.13 -29.87 10.19
N GLU A 138 18.88 -30.48 9.27
CA GLU A 138 18.56 -31.81 8.70
C GLU A 138 18.28 -32.85 9.79
N ALA A 139 19.18 -32.96 10.77
CA ALA A 139 19.03 -33.93 11.85
C ALA A 139 17.78 -33.67 12.72
N ARG A 140 17.30 -32.42 12.77
CA ARG A 140 16.04 -32.05 13.44
C ARG A 140 14.84 -32.36 12.57
N LEU A 141 14.89 -32.03 11.28
CA LEU A 141 13.83 -32.36 10.32
C LEU A 141 13.59 -33.86 10.24
N GLU A 142 14.63 -34.70 10.26
CA GLU A 142 14.48 -36.17 10.22
C GLU A 142 13.68 -36.70 11.41
N LYS A 143 13.89 -36.11 12.60
CA LYS A 143 13.11 -36.44 13.80
C LYS A 143 11.68 -35.90 13.72
N MET A 144 11.48 -34.70 13.15
CA MET A 144 10.17 -34.08 12.99
C MET A 144 9.29 -34.85 12.00
N LYS A 145 9.87 -35.38 10.91
CA LYS A 145 9.21 -36.25 9.93
C LYS A 145 8.57 -37.50 10.53
N GLN A 146 8.98 -37.92 11.72
CA GLN A 146 8.38 -39.07 12.42
C GLN A 146 7.09 -38.69 13.16
N ILE A 147 6.75 -37.39 13.22
CA ILE A 147 5.58 -36.85 13.90
C ILE A 147 4.49 -36.62 12.84
N PRO A 148 3.32 -37.28 12.92
CA PRO A 148 2.27 -37.16 11.90
C PRO A 148 1.82 -35.73 11.59
N ALA A 149 1.85 -34.84 12.58
CA ALA A 149 1.49 -33.44 12.39
C ALA A 149 2.48 -32.65 11.48
N PHE A 150 3.71 -33.13 11.30
CA PHE A 150 4.69 -32.53 10.39
C PHE A 150 4.81 -33.28 9.06
N THR A 151 4.05 -34.35 8.86
CA THR A 151 3.96 -35.08 7.59
C THR A 151 2.73 -34.71 6.78
N SER A 152 1.91 -33.78 7.26
CA SER A 152 0.77 -33.24 6.51
C SER A 152 1.24 -32.42 5.31
N GLU A 153 0.36 -32.26 4.33
CA GLU A 153 0.55 -31.30 3.23
C GLU A 153 0.51 -29.84 3.72
N ASP A 154 -0.07 -29.61 4.91
CA ASP A 154 -0.13 -28.28 5.53
C ASP A 154 1.27 -27.69 5.76
N VAL A 155 1.44 -26.42 5.41
CA VAL A 155 2.66 -25.65 5.62
C VAL A 155 2.65 -25.03 7.03
N HIS A 156 3.71 -25.27 7.79
CA HIS A 156 3.90 -24.70 9.12
C HIS A 156 4.92 -23.55 9.10
N VAL A 157 4.88 -22.71 10.13
CA VAL A 157 5.78 -21.54 10.27
C VAL A 157 7.27 -21.87 10.05
N HIS A 158 7.78 -22.96 10.63
CA HIS A 158 9.19 -23.34 10.48
C HIS A 158 9.56 -23.67 9.03
N GLU A 159 8.64 -24.28 8.26
CA GLU A 159 8.86 -24.60 6.84
C GLU A 159 8.97 -23.32 6.02
N VAL A 160 8.15 -22.30 6.31
CA VAL A 160 8.24 -20.97 5.63
C VAL A 160 9.55 -20.26 5.95
N VAL A 161 10.04 -20.35 7.19
CA VAL A 161 11.35 -19.79 7.58
C VAL A 161 12.48 -20.47 6.80
N LEU A 162 12.49 -21.82 6.77
CA LEU A 162 13.51 -22.59 6.07
C LEU A 162 13.46 -22.38 4.56
N TYR A 163 12.25 -22.32 3.99
CA TYR A 163 12.03 -21.94 2.60
C TYR A 163 12.63 -20.57 2.28
N SER A 164 12.36 -19.56 3.11
CA SER A 164 12.89 -18.20 2.91
C SER A 164 14.42 -18.18 2.94
N TRP A 165 15.04 -18.94 3.85
CA TRP A 165 16.49 -19.07 3.93
C TRP A 165 17.09 -19.73 2.68
N VAL A 166 16.57 -20.89 2.27
CA VAL A 166 17.04 -21.61 1.08
C VAL A 166 16.85 -20.76 -0.18
N LYS A 167 15.69 -20.11 -0.31
CA LYS A 167 15.42 -19.17 -1.40
C LYS A 167 16.46 -18.05 -1.44
N SER A 168 16.78 -17.45 -0.30
CA SER A 168 17.76 -16.36 -0.20
C SER A 168 19.16 -16.81 -0.62
N MET A 169 19.59 -18.02 -0.25
CA MET A 169 20.91 -18.54 -0.66
C MET A 169 20.95 -18.80 -2.16
N ARG A 170 19.89 -19.40 -2.72
CA ARG A 170 19.79 -19.70 -4.16
C ARG A 170 19.69 -18.47 -5.05
N ALA A 171 19.17 -17.36 -4.53
CA ALA A 171 18.97 -16.15 -5.31
C ALA A 171 20.28 -15.47 -5.76
N GLY A 172 21.42 -15.80 -5.14
CA GLY A 172 22.74 -15.34 -5.60
C GLY A 172 23.07 -13.88 -5.30
N TYR A 173 22.26 -13.18 -4.49
CA TYR A 173 22.49 -11.77 -4.13
C TYR A 173 23.52 -11.56 -3.01
N ILE A 174 24.12 -12.63 -2.47
CA ILE A 174 25.13 -12.55 -1.40
C ILE A 174 26.46 -13.03 -1.98
N ASP A 175 27.29 -12.09 -2.43
CA ASP A 175 28.58 -12.40 -3.07
C ASP A 175 29.43 -13.34 -2.21
N PHE A 176 30.23 -14.19 -2.85
CA PHE A 176 31.14 -15.16 -2.21
C PHE A 176 30.46 -16.30 -1.42
N ILE A 177 29.13 -16.35 -1.36
CA ILE A 177 28.39 -17.54 -0.90
C ILE A 177 27.86 -18.27 -2.14
N PRO A 178 28.25 -19.53 -2.38
CA PRO A 178 27.73 -20.31 -3.50
C PRO A 178 26.21 -20.47 -3.42
N THR A 179 25.50 -20.30 -4.54
CA THR A 179 24.05 -20.53 -4.60
C THR A 179 23.66 -21.97 -4.28
N SER A 180 24.60 -22.90 -4.41
CA SER A 180 24.46 -24.33 -4.12
C SER A 180 24.85 -24.73 -2.70
N VAL A 181 25.19 -23.78 -1.81
CA VAL A 181 25.68 -24.07 -0.45
C VAL A 181 24.73 -24.94 0.39
N LEU A 182 23.44 -24.98 0.02
CA LEU A 182 22.40 -25.77 0.69
C LEU A 182 21.88 -26.98 -0.14
N ASP A 183 22.41 -27.25 -1.32
CA ASP A 183 21.84 -28.29 -2.22
C ASP A 183 22.09 -29.72 -1.70
N GLY A 184 23.09 -29.92 -0.85
CA GLY A 184 23.41 -31.23 -0.26
C GLY A 184 22.46 -31.69 0.86
N TYR A 185 21.51 -30.87 1.29
CA TYR A 185 20.67 -31.12 2.46
C TYR A 185 19.25 -31.53 2.04
N LYS A 186 18.97 -32.83 2.04
CA LYS A 186 17.77 -33.40 1.41
C LYS A 186 16.46 -32.86 1.98
N LEU A 187 16.21 -32.97 3.28
CA LEU A 187 14.95 -32.56 3.91
C LEU A 187 14.74 -31.04 3.86
N LEU A 188 15.82 -30.26 3.92
CA LEU A 188 15.79 -28.82 3.75
C LEU A 188 15.32 -28.45 2.34
N ASN A 189 15.77 -29.19 1.32
CA ASN A 189 15.33 -29.02 -0.06
C ASN A 189 13.90 -29.53 -0.28
N GLU A 190 13.50 -30.65 0.34
CA GLU A 190 12.10 -31.10 0.33
C GLU A 190 11.17 -30.06 0.98
N THR A 191 11.60 -29.43 2.09
CA THR A 191 10.88 -28.33 2.73
C THR A 191 10.75 -27.13 1.80
N PHE A 192 11.84 -26.76 1.11
CA PHE A 192 11.80 -25.70 0.11
C PHE A 192 10.81 -26.02 -1.02
N GLU A 193 10.84 -27.24 -1.57
CA GLU A 193 9.94 -27.64 -2.65
C GLU A 193 8.47 -27.69 -2.21
N LYS A 194 8.19 -28.12 -0.99
CA LYS A 194 6.84 -28.09 -0.43
C LYS A 194 6.28 -26.67 -0.38
N VAL A 195 7.04 -25.74 0.19
CA VAL A 195 6.60 -24.34 0.31
C VAL A 195 6.59 -23.62 -1.04
N SER A 196 7.57 -23.86 -1.92
CA SER A 196 7.63 -23.27 -3.27
C SER A 196 6.45 -23.69 -4.14
N ASN A 197 5.94 -24.91 -3.93
CA ASN A 197 4.81 -25.44 -4.67
C ASN A 197 3.44 -25.05 -4.12
N HIS A 198 3.37 -24.49 -2.91
CA HIS A 198 2.12 -24.04 -2.31
C HIS A 198 1.44 -22.96 -3.18
N PRO A 199 0.14 -23.11 -3.55
CA PRO A 199 -0.54 -22.19 -4.48
C PRO A 199 -0.45 -20.71 -4.07
N LYS A 200 -0.64 -20.41 -2.78
CA LYS A 200 -0.51 -19.04 -2.26
C LYS A 200 0.91 -18.48 -2.33
N VAL A 201 1.93 -19.34 -2.24
CA VAL A 201 3.32 -18.89 -2.36
C VAL A 201 3.63 -18.55 -3.82
N LYS A 202 3.17 -19.37 -4.76
CA LYS A 202 3.25 -19.06 -6.20
C LYS A 202 2.50 -17.77 -6.53
N GLU A 203 1.27 -17.63 -6.07
CA GLU A 203 0.45 -16.42 -6.25
C GLU A 203 1.16 -15.19 -5.69
N TRP A 204 1.66 -15.25 -4.45
CA TRP A 204 2.42 -14.16 -3.82
C TRP A 204 3.51 -13.63 -4.75
N TYR A 205 4.36 -14.47 -5.34
CA TYR A 205 5.45 -13.99 -6.19
C TYR A 205 5.04 -13.51 -7.59
N THR A 206 3.75 -13.60 -7.94
CA THR A 206 3.20 -12.94 -9.14
C THR A 206 2.66 -11.53 -8.85
N LEU A 207 2.46 -11.19 -7.58
CA LEU A 207 1.96 -9.88 -7.16
C LEU A 207 3.04 -8.80 -7.27
N GLN A 208 2.60 -7.57 -7.56
CA GLN A 208 3.47 -6.40 -7.47
C GLN A 208 3.67 -6.03 -6.00
N HIS A 209 4.94 -6.07 -5.58
CA HIS A 209 5.35 -5.94 -4.18
C HIS A 209 6.05 -4.62 -3.88
N ASN A 210 6.66 -4.00 -4.87
CA ASN A 210 7.35 -2.73 -4.69
C ASN A 210 6.39 -1.58 -4.91
N ALA A 211 6.73 -0.41 -4.36
CA ALA A 211 6.01 0.80 -4.69
C ALA A 211 6.05 1.00 -6.21
N PRO A 212 4.90 1.20 -6.87
CA PRO A 212 4.87 1.40 -8.30
C PRO A 212 5.56 2.71 -8.67
N LYS A 213 6.16 2.77 -9.86
CA LYS A 213 6.53 4.06 -10.45
C LYS A 213 5.28 4.75 -10.95
N LEU A 214 5.02 5.94 -10.43
CA LEU A 214 3.80 6.69 -10.69
C LEU A 214 4.12 7.98 -11.42
N LYS A 215 3.43 8.24 -12.53
CA LYS A 215 3.43 9.55 -13.22
C LYS A 215 2.00 10.00 -13.48
N LEU A 216 1.59 11.08 -12.82
CA LEU A 216 0.29 11.71 -13.03
C LEU A 216 0.44 12.80 -14.09
N THR A 217 -0.21 12.63 -15.23
CA THR A 217 -0.28 13.66 -16.27
C THR A 217 -1.58 14.42 -16.17
N TYR A 218 -1.50 15.74 -15.99
CA TYR A 218 -2.66 16.64 -15.99
C TYR A 218 -2.33 18.04 -16.52
N VAL A 219 -3.33 18.93 -16.57
CA VAL A 219 -3.09 20.35 -16.88
C VAL A 219 -2.53 21.09 -15.65
N PRO A 220 -1.91 22.28 -15.82
CA PRO A 220 -1.42 23.09 -14.70
C PRO A 220 -2.49 23.60 -13.73
N HIS A 221 -3.76 23.58 -14.15
CA HIS A 221 -4.87 23.98 -13.29
C HIS A 221 -5.23 22.84 -12.33
N PRO A 222 -5.72 23.11 -11.11
CA PRO A 222 -5.98 22.07 -10.11
C PRO A 222 -6.98 21.03 -10.61
N GLY A 223 -8.20 21.49 -10.95
CA GLY A 223 -9.25 20.69 -11.58
C GLY A 223 -9.44 19.31 -10.94
N ARG A 224 -9.59 18.29 -11.79
CA ARG A 224 -9.75 16.88 -11.35
C ARG A 224 -8.43 16.21 -10.96
N GLY A 225 -7.28 16.83 -11.25
CA GLY A 225 -5.96 16.31 -10.87
C GLY A 225 -5.63 16.60 -9.41
N GLU A 226 -6.17 17.68 -8.84
CA GLU A 226 -5.81 18.12 -7.49
C GLU A 226 -6.12 17.12 -6.39
N PRO A 227 -7.32 16.50 -6.34
CA PRO A 227 -7.60 15.50 -5.32
C PRO A 227 -6.61 14.32 -5.36
N ILE A 228 -6.11 13.95 -6.55
CA ILE A 228 -5.17 12.85 -6.76
C ILE A 228 -3.78 13.24 -6.22
N ARG A 229 -3.31 14.45 -6.55
CA ARG A 229 -2.05 15.01 -6.03
C ARG A 229 -2.06 15.07 -4.50
N LEU A 230 -3.13 15.60 -3.92
CA LEU A 230 -3.28 15.68 -2.47
C LEU A 230 -3.31 14.30 -1.83
N ALA A 231 -3.97 13.31 -2.44
CA ALA A 231 -3.98 11.95 -1.91
C ALA A 231 -2.55 11.38 -1.82
N PHE A 232 -1.79 11.42 -2.92
CA PHE A 232 -0.40 10.95 -2.92
C PHE A 232 0.48 11.72 -1.93
N PHE A 233 0.38 13.05 -1.91
CA PHE A 233 1.21 13.88 -1.05
C PHE A 233 0.92 13.67 0.44
N ILE A 234 -0.36 13.57 0.82
CA ILE A 234 -0.76 13.24 2.20
C ILE A 234 -0.25 11.85 2.59
N GLY A 235 -0.33 10.87 1.68
CA GLY A 235 0.16 9.51 1.88
C GLY A 235 1.68 9.35 1.86
N GLY A 236 2.44 10.40 1.51
CA GLY A 236 3.88 10.31 1.29
C GLY A 236 4.26 9.36 0.14
N VAL A 237 3.35 9.18 -0.83
CA VAL A 237 3.56 8.36 -2.02
C VAL A 237 4.32 9.18 -3.05
N GLU A 238 5.49 8.69 -3.45
CA GLU A 238 6.31 9.33 -4.49
C GLU A 238 5.65 9.18 -5.87
N PHE A 239 5.54 10.29 -6.60
CA PHE A 239 5.01 10.32 -7.97
C PHE A 239 5.59 11.49 -8.75
N GLU A 240 5.65 11.36 -10.07
CA GLU A 240 5.96 12.44 -11.01
C GLU A 240 4.67 13.21 -11.37
N ASP A 241 4.62 14.53 -11.12
CA ASP A 241 3.51 15.41 -11.52
C ASP A 241 3.82 16.06 -12.89
N GLU A 242 3.44 15.40 -13.98
CA GLU A 242 3.62 15.93 -15.33
C GLU A 242 2.49 16.91 -15.69
N ARG A 243 2.82 18.21 -15.77
CA ARG A 243 1.86 19.27 -16.12
C ARG A 243 2.00 19.67 -17.58
N ILE A 244 1.02 19.33 -18.41
CA ILE A 244 1.03 19.64 -19.85
C ILE A 244 0.10 20.80 -20.23
N SER A 245 0.55 21.63 -21.14
CA SER A 245 -0.22 22.73 -21.73
C SER A 245 -1.42 22.21 -22.56
N ARG A 246 -2.34 23.12 -22.90
CA ARG A 246 -3.47 22.77 -23.78
C ARG A 246 -3.02 22.38 -25.20
N GLU A 247 -1.91 22.96 -25.67
CA GLU A 247 -1.32 22.65 -26.97
C GLU A 247 -0.72 21.24 -26.96
N GLU A 248 0.08 20.91 -25.95
CA GLU A 248 0.61 19.55 -25.77
C GLU A 248 -0.50 18.52 -25.62
N LEU A 249 -1.56 18.85 -24.87
CA LEU A 249 -2.74 18.00 -24.79
C LEU A 249 -3.37 17.77 -26.17
N ALA A 250 -3.56 18.80 -26.99
CA ALA A 250 -4.14 18.64 -28.33
C ALA A 250 -3.34 17.63 -29.18
N ASN A 251 -2.01 17.63 -29.05
CA ASN A 251 -1.11 16.72 -29.75
C ASN A 251 -1.12 15.30 -29.17
N ARG A 252 -1.17 15.15 -27.84
CA ARG A 252 -1.14 13.84 -27.15
C ARG A 252 -2.50 13.17 -27.03
N LYS A 253 -3.60 13.92 -27.13
CA LYS A 253 -4.96 13.44 -26.85
C LYS A 253 -5.30 12.10 -27.52
N PRO A 254 -5.01 11.86 -28.82
CA PRO A 254 -5.33 10.60 -29.47
C PRO A 254 -4.58 9.37 -28.92
N SER A 255 -3.45 9.57 -28.24
CA SER A 255 -2.66 8.47 -27.63
C SER A 255 -3.06 8.19 -26.17
N LEU A 256 -3.92 9.02 -25.57
CA LEU A 256 -4.36 8.83 -24.19
C LEU A 256 -5.56 7.87 -24.15
N PRO A 257 -5.65 7.00 -23.12
CA PRO A 257 -6.85 6.20 -22.91
C PRO A 257 -8.10 7.08 -22.83
N PHE A 258 -9.09 6.76 -23.66
CA PHE A 258 -10.35 7.51 -23.81
C PHE A 258 -10.17 8.98 -24.21
N ASN A 259 -9.02 9.36 -24.78
CA ASN A 259 -8.75 10.71 -25.30
C ASN A 259 -8.94 11.82 -24.24
N GLN A 260 -8.59 11.58 -22.98
CA GLN A 260 -8.88 12.51 -21.89
C GLN A 260 -7.77 12.55 -20.83
N LEU A 261 -7.88 13.56 -19.96
CA LEU A 261 -7.08 13.73 -18.74
C LEU A 261 -8.00 13.77 -17.51
N PRO A 262 -7.51 13.45 -16.31
CA PRO A 262 -6.15 12.99 -16.00
C PRO A 262 -5.88 11.55 -16.46
N VAL A 263 -4.60 11.24 -16.64
CA VAL A 263 -4.09 9.87 -16.76
C VAL A 263 -3.01 9.64 -15.69
N LEU A 264 -2.93 8.42 -15.20
CA LEU A 264 -1.86 7.96 -14.32
C LEU A 264 -1.12 6.83 -15.04
N GLU A 265 0.19 6.93 -15.15
CA GLU A 265 1.06 5.84 -15.56
C GLU A 265 1.51 5.07 -14.31
N VAL A 266 1.29 3.76 -14.28
CA VAL A 266 1.66 2.85 -13.19
C VAL A 266 2.58 1.78 -13.79
N ASP A 267 3.87 1.84 -13.48
CA ASP A 267 4.89 0.93 -14.03
C ASP A 267 4.83 0.76 -15.57
N GLY A 268 4.51 1.86 -16.27
CA GLY A 268 4.39 1.91 -17.74
C GLY A 268 2.99 1.65 -18.30
N GLU A 269 2.04 1.19 -17.48
CA GLU A 269 0.63 1.08 -17.89
C GLU A 269 -0.10 2.40 -17.67
N VAL A 270 -0.73 2.94 -18.72
CA VAL A 270 -1.46 4.22 -18.63
C VAL A 270 -2.95 3.96 -18.38
N ILE A 271 -3.46 4.44 -17.25
CA ILE A 271 -4.86 4.38 -16.85
C ILE A 271 -5.50 5.77 -16.85
N ALA A 272 -6.81 5.84 -17.06
CA ALA A 272 -7.60 7.07 -17.08
C ALA A 272 -8.79 6.99 -16.11
N GLN A 273 -9.58 8.07 -16.05
CA GLN A 273 -10.72 8.31 -15.14
C GLN A 273 -10.30 8.83 -13.76
N SER A 274 -10.56 10.11 -13.51
CA SER A 274 -10.06 10.82 -12.32
C SER A 274 -10.47 10.19 -11.00
N LEU A 275 -11.72 9.73 -10.85
CA LEU A 275 -12.18 9.14 -9.59
C LEU A 275 -11.66 7.71 -9.39
N ALA A 276 -11.41 6.96 -10.48
CA ALA A 276 -10.74 5.66 -10.40
C ALA A 276 -9.27 5.82 -10.00
N ILE A 277 -8.57 6.80 -10.62
CA ILE A 277 -7.19 7.16 -10.25
C ILE A 277 -7.15 7.64 -8.79
N LEU A 278 -8.09 8.47 -8.37
CA LEU A 278 -8.18 8.94 -6.99
C LEU A 278 -8.42 7.80 -5.99
N ARG A 279 -9.27 6.82 -6.32
CA ARG A 279 -9.45 5.61 -5.50
C ARG A 279 -8.15 4.82 -5.34
N TYR A 280 -7.40 4.66 -6.44
CA TYR A 280 -6.11 3.98 -6.42
C TYR A 280 -5.08 4.76 -5.58
N ALA A 281 -4.96 6.07 -5.79
CA ALA A 281 -4.11 6.95 -5.00
C ALA A 281 -4.46 6.90 -3.51
N GLY A 282 -5.76 6.92 -3.19
CA GLY A 282 -6.26 6.75 -1.83
C GLY A 282 -5.90 5.40 -1.23
N THR A 283 -5.93 4.32 -2.01
CA THR A 283 -5.56 2.98 -1.54
C THR A 283 -4.09 2.92 -1.16
N LEU A 284 -3.20 3.46 -2.01
CA LEU A 284 -1.77 3.56 -1.73
C LEU A 284 -1.47 4.48 -0.53
N SER A 285 -2.28 5.51 -0.33
CA SER A 285 -2.09 6.55 0.70
C SER A 285 -2.80 6.25 2.02
N GLY A 286 -3.53 5.14 2.13
CA GLY A 286 -4.35 4.82 3.31
C GLY A 286 -5.61 5.68 3.48
N LEU A 287 -5.99 6.47 2.46
CA LEU A 287 -7.18 7.34 2.43
C LEU A 287 -8.40 6.68 1.76
N TYR A 288 -8.27 5.42 1.34
CA TYR A 288 -9.36 4.57 0.87
C TYR A 288 -9.36 3.23 1.63
N PRO A 289 -10.47 2.84 2.28
CA PRO A 289 -10.53 1.67 3.14
C PRO A 289 -10.78 0.39 2.33
N ALA A 290 -9.78 -0.07 1.58
CA ALA A 290 -9.90 -1.22 0.66
C ALA A 290 -10.36 -2.53 1.33
N THR A 291 -10.20 -2.67 2.65
CA THR A 291 -10.58 -3.86 3.42
C THR A 291 -11.89 -3.70 4.20
N ASP A 292 -12.52 -2.53 4.19
CA ASP A 292 -13.84 -2.29 4.79
C ASP A 292 -14.84 -1.89 3.70
N ALA A 293 -15.60 -2.88 3.21
CA ALA A 293 -16.56 -2.69 2.14
C ALA A 293 -17.66 -1.66 2.49
N VAL A 294 -18.02 -1.49 3.77
CA VAL A 294 -19.04 -0.54 4.20
C VAL A 294 -18.50 0.88 4.17
N ALA A 295 -17.27 1.08 4.66
CA ALA A 295 -16.61 2.37 4.57
C ALA A 295 -16.29 2.73 3.10
N ALA A 296 -15.88 1.75 2.29
CA ALA A 296 -15.55 1.91 0.88
C ALA A 296 -16.76 2.36 0.04
N TYR A 297 -17.92 1.70 0.18
CA TYR A 297 -19.08 2.08 -0.64
C TYR A 297 -19.55 3.51 -0.34
N ARG A 298 -19.38 4.00 0.90
CA ARG A 298 -19.78 5.38 1.25
C ARG A 298 -18.95 6.41 0.48
N ILE A 299 -17.70 6.11 0.19
CA ILE A 299 -16.84 6.95 -0.67
C ILE A 299 -17.32 6.83 -2.12
N ASP A 300 -17.52 5.60 -2.60
CA ASP A 300 -17.93 5.34 -3.98
C ASP A 300 -19.30 5.94 -4.33
N GLU A 301 -20.24 5.97 -3.38
CA GLU A 301 -21.54 6.62 -3.52
C GLU A 301 -21.39 8.14 -3.72
N LEU A 302 -20.48 8.80 -2.98
CA LEU A 302 -20.20 10.22 -3.16
C LEU A 302 -19.48 10.49 -4.49
N PHE A 303 -18.57 9.60 -4.89
CA PHE A 303 -17.91 9.66 -6.20
C PHE A 303 -18.92 9.56 -7.35
N ALA A 304 -19.88 8.64 -7.27
CA ALA A 304 -20.92 8.49 -8.28
C ALA A 304 -21.76 9.78 -8.43
N LEU A 305 -22.13 10.43 -7.32
CA LEU A 305 -22.85 11.71 -7.35
C LEU A 305 -22.07 12.83 -8.03
N LEU A 306 -20.75 12.88 -7.82
CA LEU A 306 -19.87 13.84 -8.48
C LEU A 306 -19.73 13.54 -9.98
N ASP A 307 -19.54 12.27 -10.35
CA ASP A 307 -19.48 11.87 -11.76
C ASP A 307 -20.79 12.17 -12.49
N ASP A 308 -21.95 11.92 -11.88
CA ASP A 308 -23.25 12.26 -12.46
C ASP A 308 -23.37 13.78 -12.76
N MET A 309 -22.92 14.63 -11.83
CA MET A 309 -22.91 16.08 -12.02
C MET A 309 -22.02 16.49 -13.21
N PHE A 310 -20.83 15.91 -13.30
CA PHE A 310 -19.85 16.25 -14.32
C PHE A 310 -20.17 15.66 -15.70
N ASN A 311 -20.83 14.51 -15.74
CA ASN A 311 -21.26 13.84 -16.97
C ASN A 311 -22.65 14.30 -17.43
N PHE A 312 -23.34 15.14 -16.64
CA PHE A 312 -24.58 15.75 -17.07
C PHE A 312 -24.37 16.50 -18.41
N PRO A 313 -25.16 16.22 -19.47
CA PRO A 313 -24.87 16.70 -20.82
C PRO A 313 -24.65 18.22 -20.92
N LEU A 314 -25.41 18.99 -20.13
CA LEU A 314 -25.32 20.44 -20.11
C LEU A 314 -23.97 20.94 -19.57
N TRP A 315 -23.31 20.19 -18.69
CA TRP A 315 -21.98 20.52 -18.16
C TRP A 315 -21.00 20.67 -19.31
N GLY A 316 -20.75 19.59 -20.06
CA GLY A 316 -19.82 19.59 -21.17
C GLY A 316 -20.25 20.53 -22.31
N ALA A 317 -21.55 20.65 -22.56
CA ALA A 317 -22.06 21.58 -23.58
C ALA A 317 -21.73 23.03 -23.23
N SER A 318 -21.87 23.44 -21.97
CA SER A 318 -21.57 24.82 -21.52
C SER A 318 -20.10 25.22 -21.69
N PHE A 319 -19.17 24.27 -21.66
CA PHE A 319 -17.73 24.53 -21.90
C PHE A 319 -17.37 24.60 -23.39
N ARG A 320 -18.23 24.10 -24.27
CA ARG A 320 -18.04 24.13 -25.73
C ARG A 320 -18.83 25.25 -26.41
N GLU A 321 -19.81 25.83 -25.72
CA GLU A 321 -20.59 26.96 -26.21
C GLU A 321 -19.72 28.21 -26.37
N LYS A 322 -19.78 28.83 -27.56
CA LYS A 322 -18.99 30.00 -27.96
C LYS A 322 -19.76 31.31 -27.76
N ASP A 323 -21.09 31.24 -27.81
CA ASP A 323 -21.97 32.37 -27.53
C ASP A 323 -22.00 32.63 -26.02
N ALA A 324 -21.56 33.81 -25.60
CA ALA A 324 -21.42 34.15 -24.18
C ALA A 324 -22.76 34.17 -23.44
N GLU A 325 -23.84 34.67 -24.06
CA GLU A 325 -25.15 34.76 -23.42
C GLU A 325 -25.76 33.37 -23.25
N LYS A 326 -25.69 32.53 -24.28
CA LYS A 326 -26.13 31.13 -24.19
C LYS A 326 -25.32 30.36 -23.17
N GLN A 327 -23.99 30.53 -23.15
CA GLN A 327 -23.14 29.89 -22.17
C GLN A 327 -23.53 30.27 -20.74
N LEU A 328 -23.77 31.56 -20.47
CA LEU A 328 -24.21 32.03 -19.15
C LEU A 328 -25.58 31.45 -18.77
N ALA A 329 -26.53 31.40 -19.71
CA ALA A 329 -27.84 30.80 -19.47
C ALA A 329 -27.74 29.30 -19.14
N MET A 330 -26.94 28.53 -19.89
CA MET A 330 -26.69 27.10 -19.61
C MET A 330 -26.07 26.89 -18.23
N ARG A 331 -25.17 27.77 -17.80
CA ARG A 331 -24.53 27.68 -16.49
C ARG A 331 -25.44 28.10 -15.34
N ALA A 332 -26.34 29.06 -15.56
CA ALA A 332 -27.39 29.39 -14.61
C ALA A 332 -28.39 28.22 -14.42
N GLU A 333 -28.71 27.51 -15.51
CA GLU A 333 -29.51 26.28 -15.46
C GLU A 333 -28.76 25.16 -14.71
N LEU A 334 -27.46 24.96 -14.99
CA LEU A 334 -26.64 24.02 -14.21
C LEU A 334 -26.63 24.37 -12.72
N ALA A 335 -26.46 25.64 -12.38
CA ALA A 335 -26.39 26.13 -11.01
C ALA A 335 -27.69 25.86 -10.23
N SER A 336 -28.83 26.19 -10.83
CA SER A 336 -30.16 25.98 -10.20
C SER A 336 -30.66 24.54 -10.29
N GLY A 337 -30.13 23.73 -11.21
CA GLY A 337 -30.51 22.34 -11.44
C GLY A 337 -29.49 21.35 -10.90
N MET A 338 -28.70 20.75 -11.79
CA MET A 338 -27.85 19.60 -11.47
C MET A 338 -26.84 19.89 -10.36
N ILE A 339 -26.20 21.07 -10.34
CA ILE A 339 -25.23 21.42 -9.30
C ILE A 339 -25.90 21.52 -7.93
N ALA A 340 -26.98 22.30 -7.81
CA ALA A 340 -27.73 22.42 -6.55
C ALA A 340 -28.24 21.05 -6.05
N LYS A 341 -28.76 20.22 -6.96
CA LYS A 341 -29.22 18.86 -6.64
C LYS A 341 -28.09 17.99 -6.09
N THR A 342 -26.94 17.96 -6.76
CA THR A 342 -25.78 17.18 -6.29
C THR A 342 -25.26 17.68 -4.96
N LEU A 343 -25.11 18.99 -4.76
CA LEU A 343 -24.68 19.56 -3.47
C LEU A 343 -25.65 19.18 -2.33
N GLY A 344 -26.97 19.24 -2.57
CA GLY A 344 -27.98 18.80 -1.60
C GLY A 344 -27.91 17.30 -1.27
N PHE A 345 -27.62 16.45 -2.25
CA PHE A 345 -27.42 15.02 -2.01
C PHE A 345 -26.15 14.73 -1.23
N LEU A 346 -25.03 15.39 -1.56
CA LEU A 346 -23.78 15.27 -0.81
C LEU A 346 -23.98 15.70 0.64
N GLU A 347 -24.59 16.88 0.89
CA GLU A 347 -24.91 17.36 2.23
C GLU A 347 -25.71 16.33 3.03
N SER A 348 -26.78 15.79 2.43
CA SER A 348 -27.63 14.77 3.05
C SER A 348 -26.86 13.49 3.39
N ARG A 349 -25.94 13.07 2.52
CA ARG A 349 -25.10 11.88 2.75
C ARG A 349 -24.09 12.11 3.87
N ILE A 350 -23.46 13.29 3.93
CA ILE A 350 -22.49 13.63 4.99
C ILE A 350 -23.19 13.60 6.36
N ILE A 351 -24.40 14.17 6.47
CA ILE A 351 -25.21 14.10 7.69
C ILE A 351 -25.47 12.64 8.10
N LYS A 352 -25.85 11.80 7.14
CA LYS A 352 -26.17 10.38 7.39
C LYS A 352 -24.95 9.55 7.78
N ASN A 353 -23.76 9.90 7.28
CA ASN A 353 -22.52 9.17 7.55
C ASN A 353 -21.99 9.40 8.98
N LYS A 354 -22.53 10.39 9.73
CA LYS A 354 -22.30 10.63 11.17
C LYS A 354 -20.81 10.70 11.54
N GLY A 355 -20.11 11.71 11.03
CA GLY A 355 -18.73 11.97 11.42
C GLY A 355 -18.23 13.35 11.01
N PRO A 356 -17.03 13.73 11.46
CA PRO A 356 -16.38 14.96 11.08
C PRO A 356 -15.86 14.93 9.64
N TYR A 357 -15.96 13.86 8.86
CA TYR A 357 -15.55 13.84 7.45
C TYR A 357 -16.70 13.36 6.56
N ALA A 358 -16.54 13.49 5.25
CA ALA A 358 -17.60 13.24 4.27
C ALA A 358 -18.12 11.79 4.33
N ALA A 359 -17.22 10.83 4.52
CA ALA A 359 -17.53 9.39 4.53
C ALA A 359 -17.58 8.77 5.94
N GLY A 360 -17.27 9.52 7.00
CA GLY A 360 -17.28 9.00 8.37
C GLY A 360 -16.28 9.68 9.32
N PRO A 361 -15.55 8.90 10.16
CA PRO A 361 -14.73 9.45 11.25
C PRO A 361 -13.35 9.97 10.84
N THR A 362 -12.84 9.61 9.67
CA THR A 362 -11.47 9.90 9.23
C THR A 362 -11.45 10.58 7.86
N LEU A 363 -10.38 11.32 7.58
CA LEU A 363 -10.12 11.89 6.25
C LEU A 363 -10.03 10.78 5.20
N THR A 364 -10.71 10.96 4.07
CA THR A 364 -10.71 10.02 2.95
C THR A 364 -10.61 10.75 1.61
N VAL A 365 -10.45 9.99 0.53
CA VAL A 365 -10.50 10.55 -0.82
C VAL A 365 -11.85 11.17 -1.20
N ALA A 366 -12.95 10.86 -0.49
CA ALA A 366 -14.23 11.54 -0.68
C ALA A 366 -14.14 13.03 -0.30
N ASP A 367 -13.45 13.33 0.80
CA ASP A 367 -13.22 14.70 1.26
C ASP A 367 -12.38 15.48 0.25
N LEU A 368 -11.32 14.87 -0.29
CA LEU A 368 -10.46 15.48 -1.31
C LEU A 368 -11.21 15.77 -2.61
N ALA A 369 -12.09 14.86 -3.05
CA ALA A 369 -12.92 15.07 -4.23
C ALA A 369 -13.91 16.23 -4.05
N ILE A 370 -14.59 16.28 -2.89
CA ILE A 370 -15.50 17.38 -2.53
C ILE A 370 -14.73 18.70 -2.42
N TYR A 371 -13.57 18.70 -1.75
CA TYR A 371 -12.69 19.86 -1.67
C TYR A 371 -12.33 20.41 -3.05
N GLY A 372 -11.89 19.56 -3.99
CA GLY A 372 -11.55 19.98 -5.35
C GLY A 372 -12.73 20.60 -6.11
N VAL A 373 -13.94 20.05 -5.95
CA VAL A 373 -15.17 20.60 -6.55
C VAL A 373 -15.49 21.99 -5.98
N LEU A 374 -15.49 22.11 -4.66
CA LEU A 374 -15.81 23.38 -3.97
C LEU A 374 -14.74 24.44 -4.22
N LEU A 375 -13.48 24.06 -4.27
CA LEU A 375 -12.37 24.93 -4.66
C LEU A 375 -12.58 25.50 -6.06
N GLY A 376 -13.02 24.66 -7.01
CA GLY A 376 -13.37 25.10 -8.36
C GLY A 376 -14.49 26.13 -8.40
N PHE A 377 -15.55 25.93 -7.61
CA PHE A 377 -16.63 26.91 -7.50
C PHE A 377 -16.17 28.22 -6.86
N LYS A 378 -15.38 28.15 -5.77
CA LYS A 378 -14.87 29.34 -5.07
C LYS A 378 -13.86 30.14 -5.91
N LYS A 379 -13.02 29.49 -6.72
CA LYS A 379 -12.12 30.16 -7.69
C LYS A 379 -12.88 30.84 -8.83
N GLY A 380 -14.13 30.43 -9.08
CA GLY A 380 -15.05 31.08 -10.00
C GLY A 380 -15.12 30.43 -11.37
N THR A 381 -16.34 30.22 -11.85
CA THR A 381 -16.64 29.86 -13.24
C THR A 381 -17.74 30.82 -13.72
N PRO A 382 -17.53 31.62 -14.79
CA PRO A 382 -18.51 32.61 -15.22
C PRO A 382 -19.90 31.99 -15.40
N GLY A 383 -20.93 32.54 -14.76
CA GLY A 383 -22.30 32.01 -14.80
C GLY A 383 -22.65 30.99 -13.70
N ILE A 384 -21.69 30.59 -12.87
CA ILE A 384 -21.92 29.81 -11.64
C ILE A 384 -21.54 30.69 -10.44
N PRO A 385 -22.45 30.93 -9.49
CA PRO A 385 -22.13 31.72 -8.29
C PRO A 385 -20.98 31.09 -7.49
N THR A 386 -20.00 31.90 -7.09
CA THR A 386 -18.90 31.43 -6.22
C THR A 386 -19.39 30.99 -4.83
N THR A 387 -20.57 31.48 -4.43
CA THR A 387 -21.26 31.20 -3.18
C THR A 387 -22.24 30.03 -3.26
N ILE A 388 -22.30 29.32 -4.39
CA ILE A 388 -23.31 28.26 -4.66
C ILE A 388 -23.35 27.16 -3.58
N ALA A 389 -22.24 26.96 -2.86
CA ALA A 389 -22.10 25.96 -1.83
C ALA A 389 -22.17 26.52 -0.39
N ASP A 390 -22.27 27.83 -0.18
CA ASP A 390 -22.06 28.44 1.13
C ASP A 390 -23.16 28.11 2.14
N SER A 391 -24.38 27.81 1.66
CA SER A 391 -25.49 27.38 2.52
C SER A 391 -25.37 25.95 3.05
N TYR A 392 -24.47 25.14 2.49
CA TYR A 392 -24.30 23.73 2.86
C TYR A 392 -23.24 23.58 3.95
N THR A 393 -23.66 23.67 5.20
CA THR A 393 -22.76 23.75 6.36
C THR A 393 -21.80 22.55 6.49
N ASN A 394 -22.24 21.33 6.16
CA ASN A 394 -21.35 20.16 6.25
C ASN A 394 -20.35 20.11 5.10
N LEU A 395 -20.75 20.51 3.90
CA LEU A 395 -19.82 20.70 2.78
C LEU A 395 -18.77 21.76 3.09
N GLN A 396 -19.14 22.90 3.68
CA GLN A 396 -18.17 23.92 4.11
C GLN A 396 -17.24 23.39 5.20
N ARG A 397 -17.76 22.61 6.16
CA ARG A 397 -16.93 21.97 7.19
C ARG A 397 -15.89 21.04 6.57
N VAL A 398 -16.30 20.15 5.64
CA VAL A 398 -15.37 19.25 4.93
C VAL A 398 -14.33 20.05 4.16
N PHE A 399 -14.74 21.12 3.48
CA PHE A 399 -13.82 22.00 2.75
C PHE A 399 -12.74 22.59 3.65
N GLU A 400 -13.12 23.20 4.78
CA GLU A 400 -12.15 23.80 5.71
C GLU A 400 -11.24 22.74 6.34
N GLN A 401 -11.76 21.57 6.69
CA GLN A 401 -10.92 20.49 7.24
C GLN A 401 -9.83 20.00 6.27
N VAL A 402 -10.14 19.92 4.98
CA VAL A 402 -9.13 19.57 3.97
C VAL A 402 -8.15 20.72 3.79
N LYS A 403 -8.65 21.96 3.66
CA LYS A 403 -7.84 23.17 3.49
C LYS A 403 -6.86 23.41 4.64
N GLU A 404 -7.27 23.14 5.87
CA GLU A 404 -6.45 23.31 7.08
C GLU A 404 -5.51 22.12 7.35
N HIS A 405 -5.62 21.03 6.58
CA HIS A 405 -4.78 19.87 6.78
C HIS A 405 -3.30 20.23 6.53
N PRO A 406 -2.35 19.93 7.45
CA PRO A 406 -0.97 20.40 7.35
C PRO A 406 -0.28 20.06 6.02
N LYS A 407 -0.51 18.86 5.49
CA LYS A 407 0.03 18.44 4.18
C LYS A 407 -0.60 19.17 2.99
N VAL A 408 -1.86 19.60 3.11
CA VAL A 408 -2.53 20.38 2.05
C VAL A 408 -1.95 21.79 2.05
N VAL A 409 -1.79 22.41 3.21
CA VAL A 409 -1.12 23.73 3.35
C VAL A 409 0.32 23.70 2.81
N GLU A 410 1.08 22.66 3.15
CA GLU A 410 2.44 22.43 2.63
C GLU A 410 2.43 22.32 1.10
N TRP A 411 1.52 21.52 0.54
CA TRP A 411 1.38 21.34 -0.90
C TRP A 411 1.01 22.63 -1.64
N ASP A 412 -0.01 23.34 -1.15
CA ASP A 412 -0.51 24.57 -1.76
C ASP A 412 0.55 25.67 -1.74
N THR A 413 1.33 25.77 -0.65
CA THR A 413 2.46 26.71 -0.52
C THR A 413 3.56 26.39 -1.54
N ALA A 414 3.89 25.11 -1.74
CA ALA A 414 4.92 24.69 -2.68
C ALA A 414 4.52 24.89 -4.16
N HIS A 415 3.22 24.89 -4.45
CA HIS A 415 2.69 24.93 -5.82
C HIS A 415 1.93 26.21 -6.18
N ASN A 416 2.01 27.26 -5.32
CA ASN A 416 1.36 28.57 -5.49
C ASN A 416 -0.14 28.46 -5.84
N GLN A 417 -0.88 27.62 -5.11
CA GLN A 417 -2.30 27.33 -5.41
C GLN A 417 -3.32 28.19 -4.70
#